data_AF-A0A5C9EBW2-F1
#
_entry.id   AF-A0A5C9EBW2-F1
#
_cell.length_a   1.000
_cell.length_b   1.000
_cell.length_c   1.000
_cell.angle_alpha   90.00
_cell.angle_beta   90.00
_cell.angle_gamma   90.00
#
_symmetry.space_group_name_H-M   'P 1'
#
loop_
_entity.id
_entity.type
_entity.pdbx_description
1 polymer ?
#
loop_
_entity_poly.entity_id
_entity_poly.type
_entity_poly.pdbx_seq_one_letter_code
_entity_poly.pdbx_strand_id
1 'polypeptide(L)'
;MACDECLGLIVISAVSFIIGFILINRFLDQKNKFTLYMASFFITAAIGWLVWFLSTEWVFDVFESMVTLLVLIGLIPQLILLFFILAFLDVSIYLRILLIGLATIFSIIHLFVPELRILTIVSTIIISLNIILFIINWRRNDDIKSLGFAIGLMLILVGEALISVSHLIHGIFLILAAVDWAITYSGVLEKFS
;
A
#
# COMPACT_ATOMS: atom_id res chain seq x y z
N MET A 1 -9.64 -26.05 -0.19
CA MET A 1 -10.27 -25.08 -1.10
C MET A 1 -9.14 -24.40 -1.87
N ALA A 2 -9.29 -24.05 -3.15
CA ALA A 2 -8.23 -23.29 -3.84
C ALA A 2 -8.17 -21.89 -3.20
N CYS A 3 -6.97 -21.39 -2.90
CA CYS A 3 -6.83 -20.02 -2.41
C CYS A 3 -7.00 -19.05 -3.58
N ASP A 4 -8.22 -18.53 -3.74
CA ASP A 4 -8.63 -17.75 -4.93
C ASP A 4 -7.86 -16.43 -5.09
N GLU A 5 -7.33 -15.89 -4.00
CA GLU A 5 -6.53 -14.64 -4.00
C GLU A 5 -5.01 -14.86 -3.96
N CYS A 6 -4.54 -16.09 -3.73
CA CYS A 6 -3.11 -16.36 -3.51
C CYS A 6 -2.23 -15.96 -4.70
N LEU A 7 -2.71 -16.18 -5.93
CA LEU A 7 -1.98 -15.74 -7.12
C LEU A 7 -1.81 -14.21 -7.11
N GLY A 8 -2.86 -13.48 -6.74
CA GLY A 8 -2.81 -12.02 -6.61
C GLY A 8 -1.81 -11.58 -5.54
N LEU A 9 -1.84 -12.20 -4.37
CA LEU A 9 -0.92 -11.91 -3.26
C LEU A 9 0.56 -12.13 -3.65
N ILE A 10 0.87 -13.23 -4.33
CA ILE A 10 2.24 -13.52 -4.78
C ILE A 10 2.69 -12.51 -5.83
N VAL A 11 1.85 -12.25 -6.84
CA VAL A 11 2.21 -11.37 -7.96
C VAL A 11 2.43 -9.95 -7.48
N ILE A 12 1.52 -9.41 -6.66
CA ILE A 12 1.68 -8.04 -6.13
C ILE A 12 2.88 -7.93 -5.19
N SER A 13 3.14 -8.96 -4.39
CA SER A 13 4.33 -9.00 -3.52
C SER A 13 5.62 -8.96 -4.35
N ALA A 14 5.75 -9.85 -5.35
CA ALA A 14 6.93 -9.93 -6.19
C ALA A 14 7.19 -8.63 -6.95
N VAL A 15 6.17 -8.05 -7.59
CA VAL A 15 6.28 -6.78 -8.31
C VAL A 15 6.66 -5.65 -7.35
N SER A 16 6.05 -5.59 -6.17
CA SER A 16 6.37 -4.56 -5.17
C SER A 16 7.82 -4.65 -4.68
N PHE A 17 8.36 -5.85 -4.48
CA PHE A 17 9.78 -6.03 -4.19
C PHE A 17 10.67 -5.50 -5.32
N ILE A 18 10.38 -5.88 -6.56
CA ILE A 18 11.16 -5.44 -7.73
C ILE A 18 11.19 -3.91 -7.82
N ILE A 19 10.02 -3.27 -7.74
CA ILE A 19 9.91 -1.81 -7.77
C ILE A 19 10.65 -1.18 -6.59
N GLY A 20 10.48 -1.74 -5.39
CA GLY A 20 11.17 -1.30 -4.18
C GLY A 20 12.69 -1.27 -4.36
N PHE A 21 13.29 -2.35 -4.88
CA PHE A 21 14.73 -2.41 -5.14
C PHE A 21 15.18 -1.44 -6.25
N ILE A 22 14.40 -1.29 -7.32
CA ILE A 22 14.67 -0.29 -8.37
C ILE A 22 14.72 1.12 -7.76
N LEU A 23 13.77 1.46 -6.90
CA LEU A 23 13.69 2.76 -6.25
C LEU A 23 14.82 2.98 -5.23
N ILE A 24 15.23 1.94 -4.48
CA ILE A 24 16.43 2.02 -3.62
C ILE A 24 17.66 2.38 -4.44
N ASN A 25 17.89 1.69 -5.56
CA ASN A 25 19.05 1.96 -6.41
C ASN A 25 19.01 3.39 -6.94
N ARG A 26 17.86 3.85 -7.44
CA ARG A 26 17.67 5.26 -7.87
C ARG A 26 17.90 6.26 -6.73
N PHE A 27 17.49 5.93 -5.51
CA PHE A 27 17.76 6.77 -4.33
C PHE A 27 19.25 6.85 -4.01
N LEU A 28 19.99 5.75 -4.14
CA LEU A 28 21.44 5.76 -3.88
C LEU A 28 22.17 6.76 -4.78
N ASP A 29 21.69 6.92 -6.02
CA ASP A 29 22.23 7.88 -7.00
C ASP A 29 21.73 9.31 -6.76
N GLN A 30 20.41 9.51 -6.62
CA GLN A 30 19.79 10.84 -6.62
C GLN A 30 19.68 11.49 -5.22
N LYS A 31 19.81 10.69 -4.15
CA LYS A 31 19.59 11.09 -2.75
C LYS A 31 18.24 11.78 -2.46
N ASN A 32 17.23 11.50 -3.29
CA ASN A 32 15.89 12.07 -3.14
C ASN A 32 15.08 11.34 -2.06
N LYS A 33 14.69 12.07 -1.00
CA LYS A 33 13.88 11.54 0.12
C LYS A 33 12.54 10.98 -0.33
N PHE A 34 11.90 11.57 -1.33
CA PHE A 34 10.62 11.07 -1.87
C PHE A 34 10.76 9.65 -2.43
N THR A 35 11.82 9.41 -3.20
CA THR A 35 12.14 8.09 -3.77
C THR A 35 12.38 7.05 -2.68
N LEU A 36 13.03 7.43 -1.57
CA LEU A 36 13.22 6.54 -0.43
C LEU A 36 11.90 6.17 0.26
N TYR A 37 10.98 7.12 0.43
CA TYR A 37 9.67 6.83 1.01
C TYR A 37 8.83 5.90 0.11
N MET A 38 8.87 6.11 -1.21
CA MET A 38 8.20 5.23 -2.16
C MET A 38 8.81 3.82 -2.12
N ALA A 39 10.14 3.72 -2.09
CA ALA A 39 10.82 2.44 -1.94
C ALA A 39 10.41 1.72 -0.64
N SER A 40 10.35 2.46 0.47
CA SER A 40 9.95 1.93 1.78
C SER A 40 8.51 1.44 1.76
N PHE A 41 7.59 2.18 1.13
CA PHE A 41 6.20 1.75 0.93
C PHE A 41 6.13 0.42 0.18
N PHE A 42 6.77 0.34 -0.99
CA PHE A 42 6.74 -0.86 -1.82
C PHE A 42 7.34 -2.09 -1.13
N ILE A 43 8.46 -1.94 -0.42
CA ILE A 43 9.11 -3.06 0.29
C ILE A 43 8.25 -3.53 1.46
N THR A 44 7.73 -2.60 2.27
CA THR A 44 6.92 -2.98 3.43
C THR A 44 5.58 -3.59 3.00
N ALA A 45 4.96 -3.08 1.93
CA ALA A 45 3.76 -3.68 1.34
C ALA A 45 4.06 -5.08 0.79
N ALA A 46 5.19 -5.26 0.10
CA ALA A 46 5.60 -6.56 -0.43
C ALA A 46 5.74 -7.62 0.67
N ILE A 47 6.33 -7.25 1.81
CA ILE A 47 6.43 -8.10 3.00
C ILE A 47 5.04 -8.43 3.55
N GLY A 48 4.14 -7.45 3.67
CA GLY A 48 2.77 -7.67 4.12
C GLY A 48 2.01 -8.70 3.27
N TRP A 49 2.02 -8.52 1.94
CA TRP A 49 1.38 -9.46 1.02
C TRP A 49 2.03 -10.84 1.03
N LEU A 50 3.35 -10.92 1.17
CA LEU A 50 4.07 -12.19 1.28
C LEU A 50 3.69 -12.94 2.56
N VAL A 51 3.70 -12.26 3.71
CA VAL A 51 3.36 -12.89 5.00
C VAL A 51 1.90 -13.34 5.00
N TRP A 52 0.99 -12.59 4.37
CA TRP A 52 -0.38 -13.03 4.15
C TRP A 52 -0.41 -14.29 3.29
N PHE A 53 0.24 -14.31 2.13
CA PHE A 53 0.31 -15.51 1.30
C PHE A 53 0.83 -16.74 2.07
N LEU A 54 1.93 -16.58 2.82
CA LEU A 54 2.53 -17.67 3.59
C LEU A 54 1.63 -18.17 4.72
N SER A 55 0.79 -17.32 5.31
CA SER A 55 -0.09 -17.74 6.41
C SER A 55 -1.33 -18.51 5.94
N THR A 56 -1.64 -18.49 4.64
CA THR A 56 -2.78 -19.23 4.07
C THR A 56 -2.69 -20.74 4.28
N GLU A 57 -3.86 -21.40 4.26
CA GLU A 57 -4.02 -22.87 4.38
C GLU A 57 -3.14 -23.66 3.39
N TRP A 58 -2.74 -23.04 2.28
CA TRP A 58 -1.97 -23.68 1.22
C TRP A 58 -0.48 -23.83 1.53
N VAL A 59 0.05 -23.06 2.47
CA VAL A 59 1.48 -23.02 2.77
C VAL A 59 1.75 -23.47 4.20
N PHE A 60 1.27 -22.71 5.20
CA PHE A 60 1.52 -23.01 6.61
C PHE A 60 0.25 -23.22 7.44
N ASP A 61 -0.94 -22.86 6.95
CA ASP A 61 -2.21 -23.03 7.66
C ASP A 61 -2.21 -22.44 9.09
N VAL A 62 -1.72 -21.21 9.20
CA VAL A 62 -1.56 -20.49 10.47
C VAL A 62 -2.21 -19.11 10.45
N PHE A 63 -3.08 -18.84 9.46
CA PHE A 63 -3.72 -17.53 9.28
C PHE A 63 -4.34 -17.01 10.57
N GLU A 64 -5.20 -17.81 11.22
CA GLU A 64 -5.86 -17.47 12.49
C GLU A 64 -4.86 -17.12 13.61
N SER A 65 -3.72 -17.82 13.67
CA SER A 65 -2.67 -17.56 14.66
C SER A 65 -1.82 -16.33 14.31
N MET A 66 -1.80 -15.92 13.04
CA MET A 66 -1.01 -14.81 12.53
C MET A 66 -1.81 -13.53 12.28
N VAL A 67 -3.15 -13.53 12.46
CA VAL A 67 -4.02 -12.36 12.20
C VAL A 67 -3.48 -11.09 12.88
N THR A 68 -3.14 -11.17 14.16
CA THR A 68 -2.61 -10.02 14.91
C THR A 68 -1.29 -9.50 14.31
N LEU A 69 -0.41 -10.41 13.88
CA LEU A 69 0.86 -10.04 13.26
C LEU A 69 0.64 -9.42 11.86
N LEU A 70 -0.29 -9.97 11.07
CA LEU A 70 -0.67 -9.44 9.76
C LEU A 70 -1.24 -8.02 9.88
N VAL A 71 -2.07 -7.76 10.89
CA VAL A 71 -2.58 -6.41 11.19
C VAL A 71 -1.44 -5.44 11.48
N LEU A 72 -0.46 -5.85 12.29
CA LEU A 72 0.69 -5.01 12.62
C LEU A 72 1.58 -4.72 11.40
N ILE A 73 1.86 -5.74 10.58
CA ILE A 73 2.67 -5.58 9.37
C ILE A 73 1.95 -4.71 8.34
N GLY A 74 0.64 -4.91 8.16
CA GLY A 74 -0.21 -4.11 7.27
C GLY A 74 -0.32 -2.64 7.69
N LEU A 75 -0.05 -2.33 8.95
CA LEU A 75 -0.05 -0.95 9.46
C LEU A 75 1.13 -0.13 8.96
N ILE A 76 2.28 -0.77 8.71
CA ILE A 76 3.53 -0.08 8.38
C ILE A 76 3.41 0.67 7.04
N PRO A 77 2.96 0.05 5.92
CA PRO A 77 2.72 0.77 4.67
C PRO A 77 1.73 1.94 4.83
N GLN A 78 0.70 1.77 5.66
CA GLN A 78 -0.29 2.83 5.92
C GLN A 78 0.31 4.03 6.65
N LEU A 79 1.22 3.80 7.60
CA LEU A 79 1.93 4.90 8.27
C LEU A 79 2.85 5.66 7.31
N ILE A 80 3.46 4.97 6.34
CA ILE A 80 4.26 5.61 5.29
C ILE A 80 3.38 6.49 4.40
N LEU A 81 2.21 5.98 3.97
CA LEU A 81 1.22 6.73 3.22
C LEU A 81 0.68 7.95 4.01
N LEU A 82 0.45 7.81 5.31
CA LEU A 82 0.06 8.94 6.16
C LEU A 82 1.18 10.00 6.20
N PHE A 83 2.43 9.57 6.32
CA PHE A 83 3.57 10.49 6.31
C PHE A 83 3.67 11.27 5.00
N PHE A 84 3.38 10.64 3.85
CA PHE A 84 3.31 11.34 2.56
C PHE A 84 2.31 12.49 2.55
N ILE A 85 1.08 12.26 3.01
CA ILE A 85 0.03 13.29 3.09
C ILE A 85 0.52 14.47 3.92
N LEU A 86 1.06 14.15 5.10
CA LEU A 86 1.51 15.14 6.06
C LEU A 86 2.68 15.96 5.54
N ALA A 87 3.61 15.33 4.82
CA ALA A 87 4.76 15.99 4.22
C ALA A 87 4.35 16.97 3.11
N PHE A 88 3.38 16.61 2.28
CA PHE A 88 3.01 17.38 1.08
C PHE A 88 2.04 18.55 1.35
N LEU A 89 1.15 18.43 2.34
CA LEU A 89 0.18 19.48 2.68
C LEU A 89 0.79 20.64 3.49
N ASP A 90 2.12 20.72 3.61
CA ASP A 90 2.85 21.68 4.48
C ASP A 90 2.25 21.78 5.89
N VAL A 91 1.68 20.67 6.38
CA VAL A 91 1.03 20.60 7.68
C VAL A 91 2.06 20.84 8.78
N SER A 92 1.73 21.67 9.77
CA SER A 92 2.63 21.95 10.89
C SER A 92 3.05 20.67 11.62
N ILE A 93 4.31 20.60 12.08
CA ILE A 93 4.88 19.38 12.67
C ILE A 93 4.07 18.86 13.87
N TYR A 94 3.46 19.77 14.65
CA TYR A 94 2.58 19.42 15.76
C TYR A 94 1.33 18.66 15.31
N LEU A 95 0.69 19.10 14.22
CA LEU A 95 -0.49 18.43 13.67
C LEU A 95 -0.11 17.09 13.02
N ARG A 96 1.09 16.99 12.42
CA ARG A 96 1.63 15.70 11.91
C ARG A 96 1.76 14.67 13.03
N ILE A 97 2.41 15.06 14.14
CA ILE A 97 2.59 14.21 15.32
C ILE A 97 1.23 13.81 15.92
N LEU A 98 0.28 14.76 16.01
CA LEU A 98 -1.06 14.49 16.50
C LEU A 98 -1.79 13.45 15.65
N LEU A 99 -1.77 13.59 14.31
CA LEU A 99 -2.46 12.67 13.40
C LEU A 99 -1.82 11.27 13.39
N ILE A 100 -0.48 11.17 13.44
CA ILE A 100 0.23 9.90 13.60
C ILE A 100 -0.10 9.26 14.96
N GLY A 101 -0.13 10.07 16.03
CA GLY A 101 -0.50 9.62 17.37
C GLY A 101 -1.93 9.08 17.41
N LEU A 102 -2.89 9.82 16.83
CA LEU A 102 -4.28 9.38 16.73
C LEU A 102 -4.43 8.10 15.90
N ALA A 103 -3.77 8.01 14.73
CA ALA A 103 -3.79 6.79 13.92
C ALA A 103 -3.22 5.59 14.69
N THR A 104 -2.15 5.79 15.45
CA THR A 104 -1.55 4.76 16.31
C THR A 104 -2.51 4.36 17.43
N ILE A 105 -3.14 5.32 18.11
CA ILE A 105 -4.14 5.05 19.16
C ILE A 105 -5.32 4.28 18.60
N PHE A 106 -5.87 4.69 17.44
CA PHE A 106 -6.97 3.98 16.79
C PHE A 106 -6.59 2.55 16.39
N SER A 107 -5.34 2.37 15.96
CA SER A 107 -4.78 1.04 15.69
C SER A 107 -4.71 0.17 16.93
N ILE A 108 -4.27 0.74 18.07
CA ILE A 108 -4.25 0.04 19.36
C ILE A 108 -5.67 -0.31 19.81
N ILE A 109 -6.62 0.62 19.71
CA ILE A 109 -8.03 0.39 20.07
C ILE A 109 -8.61 -0.76 19.23
N HIS A 110 -8.30 -0.81 17.93
CA HIS A 110 -8.77 -1.88 17.06
C HIS A 110 -8.28 -3.28 17.48
N LEU A 111 -7.09 -3.38 18.06
CA LEU A 111 -6.58 -4.66 18.60
C LEU A 111 -7.44 -5.18 19.77
N PHE A 112 -8.05 -4.27 20.55
CA PHE A 112 -8.91 -4.65 21.69
C PHE A 112 -10.39 -4.75 21.31
N VAL A 113 -10.82 -4.04 20.26
CA VAL A 113 -12.22 -4.03 19.80
C VAL A 113 -12.27 -4.17 18.27
N PRO A 114 -12.00 -5.38 17.72
CA PRO A 114 -11.91 -5.60 16.29
C PRO A 114 -13.27 -5.42 15.57
N GLU A 115 -14.38 -5.64 16.28
CA GLU A 115 -15.75 -5.50 15.74
C GLU A 115 -16.05 -4.10 15.19
N LEU A 116 -15.39 -3.06 15.72
CA LEU A 116 -15.61 -1.68 15.29
C LEU A 116 -14.99 -1.37 13.91
N ARG A 117 -14.22 -2.29 13.32
CA ARG A 117 -13.56 -2.15 12.00
C ARG A 117 -12.78 -0.83 11.83
N ILE A 118 -12.34 -0.23 12.93
CA ILE A 118 -11.70 1.09 12.98
C ILE A 118 -10.47 1.15 12.08
N LEU A 119 -9.65 0.11 12.10
CA LEU A 119 -8.44 0.04 11.28
C LEU A 119 -8.75 0.10 9.77
N THR A 120 -9.78 -0.62 9.33
CA THR A 120 -10.22 -0.60 7.93
C THR A 120 -10.69 0.79 7.51
N ILE A 121 -11.45 1.47 8.38
CA ILE A 121 -11.92 2.84 8.13
C ILE A 121 -10.73 3.82 8.04
N VAL A 122 -9.79 3.74 8.98
CA VAL A 122 -8.59 4.60 9.00
C VAL A 122 -7.72 4.34 7.77
N SER A 123 -7.48 3.08 7.41
CA SER A 123 -6.74 2.68 6.20
C SER A 123 -7.41 3.24 4.93
N THR A 124 -8.73 3.08 4.80
CA THR A 124 -9.52 3.59 3.67
C THR A 124 -9.37 5.11 3.52
N ILE A 125 -9.43 5.85 4.63
CA ILE A 125 -9.25 7.32 4.62
C ILE A 125 -7.84 7.68 4.17
N ILE A 126 -6.81 7.03 4.70
CA ILE A 126 -5.41 7.28 4.35
C ILE A 126 -5.15 7.00 2.86
N ILE A 127 -5.62 5.86 2.34
CA ILE A 127 -5.49 5.50 0.93
C ILE A 127 -6.21 6.54 0.05
N SER A 128 -7.46 6.89 0.39
CA SER A 128 -8.25 7.86 -0.37
C SER A 128 -7.60 9.24 -0.42
N LEU A 129 -7.06 9.72 0.70
CA LEU A 129 -6.33 10.99 0.75
C LEU A 129 -5.05 10.95 -0.08
N ASN A 130 -4.32 9.83 -0.08
CA ASN A 130 -3.16 9.65 -0.96
C ASN A 130 -3.55 9.69 -2.43
N ILE A 131 -4.61 8.97 -2.84
CA ILE A 131 -5.11 9.01 -4.23
C ILE A 131 -5.37 10.46 -4.67
N ILE A 132 -6.10 11.24 -3.86
CA ILE A 132 -6.38 12.65 -4.16
C ILE A 132 -5.08 13.46 -4.30
N LEU A 133 -4.15 13.30 -3.35
CA LEU A 133 -2.89 14.02 -3.31
C LEU A 133 -2.01 13.72 -4.53
N PHE A 134 -1.91 12.45 -4.93
CA PHE A 134 -1.14 12.04 -6.11
C PHE A 134 -1.81 12.50 -7.42
N ILE A 135 -3.14 12.55 -7.49
CA ILE A 135 -3.86 13.16 -8.63
C ILE A 135 -3.58 14.67 -8.73
N ILE A 136 -3.58 15.39 -7.60
CA ILE A 136 -3.23 16.82 -7.56
C ILE A 136 -1.78 17.01 -8.01
N ASN A 137 -0.86 16.17 -7.51
CA ASN A 137 0.56 16.24 -7.87
C ASN A 137 0.78 15.99 -9.37
N TRP A 138 0.11 15.00 -9.95
CA TRP A 138 0.11 14.76 -11.39
C TRP A 138 -0.39 16.00 -12.15
N ARG A 139 -1.57 16.54 -11.82
CA ARG A 139 -2.11 17.71 -12.54
C ARG A 139 -1.22 18.95 -12.46
N ARG A 140 -0.52 19.14 -11.34
CA ARG A 140 0.30 20.32 -11.10
C ARG A 140 1.67 20.23 -11.78
N ASN A 141 2.25 19.03 -11.84
CA ASN A 141 3.64 18.82 -12.25
C ASN A 141 3.79 17.95 -13.51
N ASP A 142 2.67 17.54 -14.12
CA ASP A 142 2.60 16.57 -15.23
C ASP A 142 3.34 15.25 -14.94
N ASP A 143 3.38 14.86 -13.65
CA ASP A 143 4.08 13.66 -13.20
C ASP A 143 3.21 12.41 -13.40
N ILE A 144 3.38 11.74 -14.54
CA ILE A 144 2.65 10.52 -14.90
C ILE A 144 2.84 9.40 -13.87
N LYS A 145 4.00 9.35 -13.18
CA LYS A 145 4.23 8.32 -12.15
C LYS A 145 3.31 8.51 -10.95
N SER A 146 2.99 9.76 -10.60
CA SER A 146 2.02 10.05 -9.57
C SER A 146 0.61 9.58 -9.97
N LEU A 147 0.23 9.73 -11.23
CA LEU A 147 -1.04 9.20 -11.74
C LEU A 147 -1.10 7.68 -11.67
N GLY A 148 -0.07 6.99 -12.18
CA GLY A 148 0.01 5.53 -12.12
C GLY A 148 -0.05 5.03 -10.67
N PHE A 149 0.71 5.65 -9.76
CA PHE A 149 0.62 5.29 -8.35
C PHE A 149 -0.80 5.43 -7.77
N ALA A 150 -1.51 6.52 -8.10
CA ALA A 150 -2.89 6.73 -7.66
C ALA A 150 -3.88 5.70 -8.24
N ILE A 151 -3.71 5.30 -9.49
CA ILE A 151 -4.52 4.26 -10.13
C ILE A 151 -4.34 2.92 -9.42
N GLY A 152 -3.10 2.48 -9.18
CA GLY A 152 -2.85 1.24 -8.44
C GLY A 152 -3.40 1.27 -7.01
N LEU A 153 -3.30 2.40 -6.29
CA LEU A 153 -3.95 2.56 -4.98
C LEU A 153 -5.48 2.44 -5.06
N MET A 154 -6.10 3.01 -6.10
CA MET A 154 -7.54 2.89 -6.33
C MET A 154 -7.96 1.45 -6.61
N LEU A 155 -7.17 0.71 -7.40
CA LEU A 155 -7.41 -0.71 -7.67
C LEU A 155 -7.35 -1.55 -6.38
N ILE A 156 -6.36 -1.31 -5.52
CA ILE A 156 -6.27 -1.96 -4.20
C ILE A 156 -7.52 -1.64 -3.36
N LEU A 157 -7.91 -0.37 -3.27
CA LEU A 157 -9.05 0.04 -2.46
C LEU A 157 -10.37 -0.62 -2.93
N VAL A 158 -10.58 -0.70 -4.24
CA VAL A 158 -11.75 -1.38 -4.83
C VAL A 158 -11.67 -2.89 -4.57
N GLY A 159 -10.49 -3.49 -4.70
CA GLY A 159 -10.27 -4.90 -4.38
C GLY A 159 -10.61 -5.23 -2.92
N GLU A 160 -10.12 -4.43 -1.98
CA GLU A 160 -10.41 -4.57 -0.55
C GLU A 160 -11.90 -4.42 -0.25
N ALA A 161 -12.59 -3.47 -0.89
CA ALA A 161 -14.04 -3.29 -0.71
C ALA A 161 -14.85 -4.50 -1.19
N LEU A 162 -14.36 -5.21 -2.22
CA LEU A 162 -15.03 -6.35 -2.83
C LEU A 162 -14.62 -7.72 -2.25
N ILE A 163 -13.69 -7.76 -1.30
CA ILE A 163 -13.21 -9.02 -0.69
C ILE A 163 -14.37 -9.82 -0.07
N SER A 164 -15.33 -9.14 0.54
CA SER A 164 -16.53 -9.75 1.15
C SER A 164 -17.51 -10.37 0.14
N VAL A 165 -17.37 -10.01 -1.14
CA VAL A 165 -18.17 -10.55 -2.24
C VAL A 165 -17.44 -11.73 -2.88
N SER A 166 -16.13 -11.58 -3.14
CA SER A 166 -15.32 -12.64 -3.75
C SER A 166 -13.82 -12.40 -3.54
N HIS A 167 -13.15 -13.37 -2.93
CA HIS A 167 -11.69 -13.41 -2.84
C HIS A 167 -11.02 -13.47 -4.22
N LEU A 168 -11.65 -14.14 -5.21
CA LEU A 168 -11.13 -14.17 -6.58
C LEU A 168 -11.09 -12.76 -7.20
N ILE A 169 -12.14 -11.97 -7.00
CA ILE A 169 -12.20 -10.59 -7.51
C ILE A 169 -11.11 -9.75 -6.85
N HIS A 170 -10.94 -9.86 -5.53
CA HIS A 170 -9.85 -9.21 -4.82
C HIS A 170 -8.48 -9.57 -5.42
N GLY A 171 -8.21 -10.86 -5.65
CA GLY A 171 -6.99 -11.34 -6.30
C GLY A 171 -6.76 -10.73 -7.68
N ILE A 172 -7.80 -10.57 -8.51
CA ILE A 172 -7.71 -9.91 -9.82
C ILE A 172 -7.31 -8.44 -9.66
N PHE A 173 -7.91 -7.70 -8.73
CA PHE A 173 -7.55 -6.30 -8.49
C PHE A 173 -6.10 -6.14 -8.02
N LEU A 174 -5.58 -7.07 -7.20
CA LEU A 174 -4.17 -7.08 -6.82
C LEU A 174 -3.24 -7.29 -8.02
N ILE A 175 -3.60 -8.19 -8.95
CA ILE A 175 -2.84 -8.40 -10.19
C ILE A 175 -2.87 -7.14 -11.05
N LEU A 176 -4.03 -6.49 -11.22
CA LEU A 176 -4.15 -5.27 -11.99
C LEU A 176 -3.31 -4.13 -11.40
N ALA A 177 -3.33 -3.96 -10.07
CA ALA A 177 -2.48 -2.98 -9.39
C ALA A 177 -0.99 -3.29 -9.59
N ALA A 178 -0.60 -4.57 -9.53
CA ALA A 178 0.78 -4.98 -9.81
C ALA A 178 1.20 -4.65 -11.24
N VAL A 179 0.36 -4.93 -12.25
CA VAL A 179 0.64 -4.61 -13.65
C VAL A 179 0.79 -3.11 -13.86
N ASP A 180 -0.14 -2.31 -13.34
CA ASP A 180 -0.10 -0.85 -13.42
C ASP A 180 1.20 -0.28 -12.81
N TRP A 181 1.55 -0.70 -11.60
CA TRP A 181 2.79 -0.27 -10.96
C TRP A 181 4.04 -0.76 -11.68
N ALA A 182 4.06 -2.00 -12.18
CA ALA A 182 5.19 -2.49 -12.98
C ALA A 182 5.42 -1.62 -14.22
N ILE A 183 4.35 -1.28 -14.96
CA ILE A 183 4.43 -0.38 -16.12
C ILE A 183 4.92 1.00 -15.69
N THR A 184 4.31 1.56 -14.64
CA THR A 184 4.63 2.90 -14.12
C THR A 184 6.10 3.07 -13.75
N TYR A 185 6.69 2.07 -13.10
CA TYR A 185 8.07 2.14 -12.61
C TYR A 185 9.11 1.47 -13.52
N SER A 186 8.69 0.80 -14.60
CA SER A 186 9.60 0.21 -15.61
C SER A 186 10.40 1.24 -16.43
N GLY A 187 9.98 2.51 -16.42
CA GLY A 187 10.55 3.55 -17.28
C GLY A 187 9.99 3.54 -18.72
N VAL A 188 9.01 2.69 -19.03
CA VAL A 188 8.34 2.68 -20.35
C VAL A 188 7.61 4.01 -20.61
N LEU A 189 6.97 4.58 -19.59
CA LEU A 189 6.21 5.84 -19.72
C LEU A 189 7.12 7.05 -19.99
N GLU A 190 8.39 7.00 -19.55
CA GLU A 190 9.38 8.07 -19.80
C GLU A 190 9.77 8.17 -21.28
N LYS A 191 9.44 7.17 -22.11
CA LYS A 191 9.68 7.19 -23.56
C LYS A 191 8.56 7.88 -24.35
N PHE A 192 7.43 8.17 -23.71
CA PHE A 192 6.24 8.75 -24.35
C PHE A 192 5.94 10.18 -23.87
N SER A 193 6.69 10.70 -22.90
CA SER A 193 6.70 12.10 -22.45
C SER A 193 7.85 12.87 -23.10
#